data_AF-A0A345XP46-F1
#
_entry.id   AF-A0A345XP46-F1
#
_cell.length_a   1.000
_cell.length_b   1.000
_cell.length_c   1.000
_cell.angle_alpha   90.00
_cell.angle_beta   90.00
_cell.angle_gamma   90.00
#
_symmetry.space_group_name_H-M   'P 1'
#
loop_
_entity.id
_entity.type
_entity.pdbx_description
1 polymer ?
#
loop_
_entity_poly.entity_id
_entity_poly.type
_entity_poly.pdbx_seq_one_letter_code
_entity_poly.pdbx_strand_id
1 'polypeptide(L)'
;MPELVFFSGTMDCGKSTLALQIEHNRSARGLQGMIFTRNDRAGEGRLSSRLGLVTEAIEAGEGFDFHSHLVRHLTAGGRTDYVIADEAQFLSPEQVDQLARIVDDLGIDVFAFGITTDFRTKLFPGSQRLMEQADRIEALQVEALCWCGARATHNARTVSGRMVVEGAQVVVGDMTGPASSGDVPGDVGYEVLCRRHHRRRLTAAAAGAATLSPDVLPVDAAPVPPPAGNGGRAANGGASGGATNGGAAPARTPGTAPLGRPSS
;
A
#
# COMPACT_ATOMS: atom_id res chain seq x y z
N MET A 1 -1.48 -25.24 20.33
CA MET A 1 -2.72 -25.50 19.57
C MET A 1 -2.51 -24.80 18.24
N PRO A 2 -2.81 -25.46 17.11
CA PRO A 2 -2.86 -24.79 15.81
C PRO A 2 -3.82 -23.59 15.87
N GLU A 3 -3.49 -22.51 15.17
CA GLU A 3 -4.29 -21.28 15.18
C GLU A 3 -4.63 -20.82 13.76
N LEU A 4 -5.82 -20.23 13.59
CA LEU A 4 -6.15 -19.37 12.47
C LEU A 4 -5.78 -17.92 12.82
N VAL A 5 -4.71 -17.42 12.21
CA VAL A 5 -4.23 -16.05 12.43
C VAL A 5 -4.53 -15.19 11.21
N PHE A 6 -5.27 -14.10 11.41
CA PHE A 6 -5.55 -13.11 10.37
C PHE A 6 -4.65 -11.88 10.51
N PHE A 7 -3.69 -11.74 9.61
CA PHE A 7 -2.86 -10.55 9.46
C PHE A 7 -3.54 -9.53 8.54
N SER A 8 -3.91 -8.41 9.14
CA SER A 8 -4.65 -7.34 8.49
C SER A 8 -3.83 -6.07 8.34
N GLY A 9 -4.07 -5.33 7.27
CA GLY A 9 -3.44 -4.04 7.04
C GLY A 9 -3.98 -3.35 5.79
N THR A 10 -3.45 -2.18 5.46
CA THR A 10 -3.80 -1.51 4.20
C THR A 10 -3.09 -2.17 3.01
N MET A 11 -3.31 -1.64 1.81
CA MET A 11 -2.31 -1.81 0.76
C MET A 11 -0.95 -1.29 1.27
N ASP A 12 0.14 -1.85 0.74
CA ASP A 12 1.51 -1.33 0.91
C ASP A 12 2.13 -1.50 2.31
N CYS A 13 1.45 -2.14 3.26
CA CYS A 13 1.98 -2.41 4.59
C CYS A 13 2.85 -3.69 4.70
N GLY A 14 3.25 -4.28 3.56
CA GLY A 14 4.18 -5.42 3.54
C GLY A 14 3.59 -6.81 3.83
N LYS A 15 2.27 -7.02 3.63
CA LYS A 15 1.58 -8.31 3.86
C LYS A 15 2.29 -9.51 3.24
N SER A 16 2.45 -9.50 1.92
CA SER A 16 3.11 -10.59 1.19
C SER A 16 4.57 -10.77 1.58
N THR A 17 5.27 -9.72 2.01
CA THR A 17 6.64 -9.85 2.54
C THR A 17 6.65 -10.65 3.85
N LEU A 18 5.75 -10.35 4.77
CA LEU A 18 5.63 -11.09 6.03
C LEU A 18 5.21 -12.55 5.77
N ALA A 19 4.27 -12.78 4.86
CA ALA A 19 3.89 -14.13 4.44
C ALA A 19 5.09 -14.96 3.96
N LEU A 20 5.91 -14.39 3.07
CA LEU A 20 7.13 -15.04 2.55
C LEU A 20 8.20 -15.21 3.64
N GLN A 21 8.28 -14.29 4.61
CA GLN A 21 9.18 -14.44 5.74
C GLN A 21 8.76 -15.60 6.66
N ILE A 22 7.45 -15.78 6.88
CA ILE A 22 6.92 -16.93 7.63
C ILE A 22 7.23 -18.24 6.89
N GLU A 23 6.97 -18.29 5.58
CA GLU A 23 7.31 -19.44 4.72
C GLU A 23 8.79 -19.80 4.88
N HIS A 24 9.68 -18.82 4.64
CA HIS A 24 11.11 -19.03 4.67
C HIS A 24 11.58 -19.56 6.03
N ASN A 25 11.11 -18.95 7.13
CA ASN A 25 11.49 -19.34 8.47
C ASN A 25 11.06 -20.78 8.82
N ARG A 26 9.86 -21.19 8.40
CA ARG A 26 9.34 -22.54 8.65
C ARG A 26 10.00 -23.57 7.74
N SER A 27 10.17 -23.24 6.46
CA SER A 27 10.86 -24.06 5.46
C SER A 27 12.32 -24.33 5.86
N ALA A 28 13.04 -23.33 6.36
CA ALA A 28 14.40 -23.48 6.88
C ALA A 28 14.51 -24.43 8.09
N ARG A 29 13.39 -24.76 8.74
CA ARG A 29 13.30 -25.77 9.82
C ARG A 29 12.77 -27.12 9.34
N GLY A 30 12.63 -27.32 8.04
CA GLY A 30 12.14 -28.56 7.43
C GLY A 30 10.63 -28.77 7.53
N LEU A 31 9.87 -27.70 7.77
CA LEU A 31 8.41 -27.73 7.70
C LEU A 31 7.94 -27.44 6.27
N GLN A 32 6.90 -28.14 5.82
CA GLN A 32 6.33 -28.01 4.49
C GLN A 32 5.04 -27.18 4.55
N GLY A 33 5.02 -26.05 3.87
CA GLY A 33 3.86 -25.18 3.78
C GLY A 33 3.10 -25.37 2.47
N MET A 34 1.82 -25.01 2.48
CA MET A 34 1.05 -24.79 1.25
C MET A 34 0.60 -23.33 1.20
N ILE A 35 0.88 -22.66 0.08
CA ILE A 35 0.55 -21.25 -0.12
C ILE A 35 -0.59 -21.16 -1.12
N PHE A 36 -1.63 -20.45 -0.73
CA PHE A 36 -2.75 -20.10 -1.58
C PHE A 36 -2.78 -18.59 -1.81
N THR A 37 -3.22 -18.20 -2.99
CA THR A 37 -3.50 -16.81 -3.31
C THR A 37 -4.78 -16.73 -4.13
N ARG A 38 -5.39 -15.55 -4.18
CA ARG A 38 -6.53 -15.28 -5.06
C ARG A 38 -6.34 -13.92 -5.71
N ASN A 39 -6.36 -13.88 -7.04
CA ASN A 39 -6.20 -12.65 -7.81
C ASN A 39 -4.89 -11.89 -7.49
N ASP A 40 -3.75 -12.58 -7.29
CA ASP A 40 -2.47 -11.86 -7.12
C ASP A 40 -2.08 -11.13 -8.41
N ARG A 41 -1.49 -9.96 -8.23
CA ARG A 41 -0.96 -9.08 -9.29
C ARG A 41 0.19 -9.69 -10.10
N ALA A 42 0.79 -10.79 -9.62
CA ALA A 42 1.91 -11.48 -10.25
C ALA A 42 1.48 -12.43 -11.38
N GLY A 43 0.18 -12.69 -11.54
CA GLY A 43 -0.37 -13.71 -12.41
C GLY A 43 -0.74 -15.00 -11.66
N GLU A 44 -1.38 -15.93 -12.38
CA GLU A 44 -1.89 -17.19 -11.80
C GLU A 44 -0.77 -18.02 -11.15
N GLY A 45 -1.00 -18.45 -9.91
CA GLY A 45 -0.16 -19.42 -9.21
C GLY A 45 1.18 -18.88 -8.68
N ARG A 46 1.30 -17.56 -8.48
CA ARG A 46 2.48 -16.95 -7.86
C ARG A 46 2.07 -15.96 -6.79
N LEU A 47 2.85 -15.95 -5.72
CA LEU A 47 2.79 -14.93 -4.68
C LEU A 47 4.02 -14.01 -4.82
N SER A 48 3.80 -12.71 -4.98
CA SER A 48 4.90 -11.73 -5.09
C SER A 48 4.82 -10.58 -4.07
N SER A 49 5.95 -10.27 -3.43
CA SER A 49 6.07 -9.08 -2.59
C SER A 49 6.54 -7.85 -3.36
N ARG A 50 6.28 -6.65 -2.82
CA ARG A 50 6.82 -5.39 -3.37
C ARG A 50 8.34 -5.27 -3.29
N LEU A 51 8.98 -6.12 -2.50
CA LEU A 51 10.44 -6.19 -2.35
C LEU A 51 11.08 -7.19 -3.32
N GLY A 52 10.32 -7.73 -4.29
CA GLY A 52 10.85 -8.61 -5.33
C GLY A 52 10.98 -10.09 -4.94
N LEU A 53 10.53 -10.48 -3.74
CA LEU A 53 10.43 -11.88 -3.36
C LEU A 53 9.24 -12.54 -4.07
N VAL A 54 9.42 -13.75 -4.60
CA VAL A 54 8.41 -14.52 -5.31
C VAL A 54 8.47 -15.98 -4.86
N THR A 55 7.30 -16.60 -4.66
CA THR A 55 7.18 -18.05 -4.43
C THR A 55 6.00 -18.63 -5.22
N GLU A 56 5.99 -19.95 -5.39
CA GLU A 56 4.87 -20.66 -5.99
C GLU A 56 3.67 -20.68 -5.04
N ALA A 57 2.48 -20.44 -5.59
CA ALA A 57 1.23 -20.46 -4.85
C ALA A 57 0.16 -21.21 -5.66
N ILE A 58 -0.86 -21.71 -5.00
CA ILE A 58 -2.02 -22.32 -5.62
C ILE A 58 -3.10 -21.25 -5.74
N GLU A 59 -3.58 -21.00 -6.95
CA GLU A 59 -4.71 -20.08 -7.17
C GLU A 59 -5.99 -20.70 -6.59
N ALA A 60 -6.56 -20.06 -5.57
CA ALA A 60 -7.78 -20.47 -4.92
C ALA A 60 -8.98 -19.70 -5.51
N GLY A 61 -9.35 -20.09 -6.73
CA GLY A 61 -10.47 -19.49 -7.46
C GLY A 61 -11.84 -19.71 -6.82
N GLU A 62 -12.89 -19.25 -7.50
CA GLU A 62 -14.27 -19.50 -7.09
C GLU A 62 -14.57 -21.00 -7.06
N GLY A 63 -15.14 -21.49 -5.95
CA GLY A 63 -15.45 -22.90 -5.76
C GLY A 63 -14.26 -23.79 -5.34
N PHE A 64 -13.06 -23.22 -5.18
CA PHE A 64 -11.94 -23.97 -4.61
C PHE A 64 -12.25 -24.35 -3.16
N ASP A 65 -12.13 -25.64 -2.84
CA ASP A 65 -12.30 -26.17 -1.49
C ASP A 65 -10.95 -26.49 -0.85
N PHE A 66 -10.54 -25.64 0.09
CA PHE A 66 -9.24 -25.75 0.78
C PHE A 66 -9.13 -27.03 1.59
N HIS A 67 -10.18 -27.35 2.35
CA HIS A 67 -10.18 -28.49 3.25
C HIS A 67 -10.10 -29.80 2.45
N SER A 68 -10.94 -29.96 1.43
CA SER A 68 -10.93 -31.14 0.55
C SER A 68 -9.64 -31.26 -0.27
N HIS A 69 -9.01 -30.15 -0.64
CA HIS A 69 -7.69 -30.16 -1.26
C HIS A 69 -6.62 -30.73 -0.31
N LEU A 70 -6.54 -30.21 0.91
CA LEU A 70 -5.57 -30.64 1.91
C LEU A 70 -5.78 -32.10 2.33
N VAL A 71 -7.02 -32.52 2.58
CA VAL A 71 -7.33 -33.92 2.93
C VAL A 71 -6.83 -34.88 1.86
N ARG A 72 -7.04 -34.56 0.57
CA ARG A 72 -6.55 -35.40 -0.54
C ARG A 72 -5.02 -35.44 -0.58
N HIS A 73 -4.36 -34.30 -0.42
CA HIS A 73 -2.90 -34.23 -0.39
C HIS A 73 -2.29 -35.07 0.73
N LEU A 74 -2.83 -34.93 1.95
CA LEU A 74 -2.37 -35.69 3.13
C LEU A 74 -2.64 -37.19 2.99
N THR A 75 -3.82 -37.57 2.48
CA THR A 75 -4.18 -38.99 2.28
C THR A 75 -3.34 -39.66 1.20
N ALA A 76 -2.85 -38.90 0.21
CA ALA A 76 -1.93 -39.38 -0.81
C ALA A 76 -0.48 -39.55 -0.29
N GLY A 77 -0.23 -39.34 1.01
CA GLY A 77 1.10 -39.40 1.62
C GLY A 77 1.88 -38.10 1.54
N GLY A 78 1.25 -37.02 1.07
CA GLY A 78 1.81 -35.68 1.16
C GLY A 78 1.88 -35.19 2.61
N ARG A 79 2.70 -34.16 2.84
CA ARG A 79 2.82 -33.50 4.14
C ARG A 79 2.60 -32.00 3.99
N THR A 80 1.91 -31.43 4.97
CA THR A 80 1.65 -29.99 5.13
C THR A 80 1.60 -29.69 6.61
N ASP A 81 2.55 -28.89 7.09
CA ASP A 81 2.67 -28.49 8.50
C ASP A 81 2.01 -27.12 8.77
N TYR A 82 1.77 -26.31 7.73
CA TYR A 82 1.10 -25.02 7.82
C TYR A 82 0.53 -24.57 6.47
N VAL A 83 -0.42 -23.64 6.50
CA VAL A 83 -1.04 -23.01 5.34
C VAL A 83 -0.84 -21.49 5.40
N ILE A 84 -0.58 -20.89 4.25
CA ILE A 84 -0.62 -19.44 4.07
C ILE A 84 -1.69 -19.13 3.02
N ALA A 85 -2.58 -18.19 3.30
CA ALA A 85 -3.55 -17.67 2.34
C ALA A 85 -3.32 -16.16 2.18
N ASP A 86 -2.76 -15.72 1.05
CA ASP A 86 -2.63 -14.29 0.73
C ASP A 86 -3.84 -13.78 -0.05
N GLU A 87 -4.01 -12.46 -0.04
CA GLU A 87 -5.15 -11.74 -0.62
C GLU A 87 -6.51 -12.31 -0.13
N ALA A 88 -6.55 -12.73 1.14
CA ALA A 88 -7.65 -13.46 1.75
C ALA A 88 -8.96 -12.67 1.80
N GLN A 89 -8.92 -11.35 1.58
CA GLN A 89 -10.12 -10.53 1.42
C GLN A 89 -11.00 -10.95 0.23
N PHE A 90 -10.42 -11.61 -0.78
CA PHE A 90 -11.16 -12.08 -1.94
C PHE A 90 -11.80 -13.45 -1.74
N LEU A 91 -11.52 -14.14 -0.64
CA LEU A 91 -12.16 -15.42 -0.32
C LEU A 91 -13.63 -15.22 -0.01
N SER A 92 -14.45 -16.23 -0.34
CA SER A 92 -15.84 -16.25 0.12
C SER A 92 -15.91 -16.59 1.62
N PRO A 93 -17.01 -16.26 2.31
CA PRO A 93 -17.20 -16.68 3.71
C PRO A 93 -17.05 -18.19 3.91
N GLU A 94 -17.55 -18.99 2.97
CA GLU A 94 -17.47 -20.46 3.01
C GLU A 94 -16.02 -20.95 2.89
N GLN A 95 -15.22 -20.29 2.05
CA GLN A 95 -13.79 -20.54 1.93
C GLN A 95 -13.05 -20.22 3.23
N VAL A 96 -13.45 -19.17 3.95
CA VAL A 96 -12.89 -18.85 5.27
C VAL A 96 -13.28 -19.91 6.31
N ASP A 97 -14.52 -20.40 6.27
CA ASP A 97 -14.93 -21.51 7.15
C ASP A 97 -14.11 -22.78 6.89
N GLN A 98 -13.75 -23.05 5.64
CA GLN A 98 -12.85 -24.16 5.30
C GLN A 98 -11.44 -23.95 5.87
N LEU A 99 -10.94 -22.73 5.93
CA LEU A 99 -9.66 -22.42 6.58
C LEU A 99 -9.72 -22.69 8.09
N ALA A 100 -10.80 -22.29 8.77
CA ALA A 100 -10.99 -22.63 10.19
C ALA A 100 -11.03 -24.15 10.40
N ARG A 101 -11.73 -24.88 9.53
CA ARG A 101 -11.76 -26.34 9.57
C ARG A 101 -10.40 -27.00 9.35
N ILE A 102 -9.49 -26.40 8.59
CA ILE A 102 -8.11 -26.91 8.47
C ILE A 102 -7.41 -26.89 9.84
N VAL A 103 -7.63 -25.83 10.63
CA VAL A 103 -7.08 -25.73 11.98
C VAL A 103 -7.71 -26.78 12.89
N ASP A 104 -9.04 -26.84 12.93
CA ASP A 104 -9.80 -27.69 13.86
C ASP A 104 -9.73 -29.18 13.52
N ASP A 105 -9.98 -29.54 12.26
CA ASP A 105 -10.12 -30.93 11.82
C ASP A 105 -8.74 -31.57 11.51
N LEU A 106 -7.78 -30.79 10.99
CA LEU A 106 -6.48 -31.32 10.53
C LEU A 106 -5.33 -30.96 11.48
N GLY A 107 -5.53 -30.03 12.41
CA GLY A 107 -4.49 -29.60 13.34
C GLY A 107 -3.33 -28.85 12.67
N ILE A 108 -3.61 -28.07 11.62
CA ILE A 108 -2.60 -27.35 10.82
C ILE A 108 -2.74 -25.84 11.04
N ASP A 109 -1.64 -25.14 11.29
CA ASP A 109 -1.63 -23.66 11.42
C ASP A 109 -2.09 -23.00 10.10
N VAL A 110 -2.93 -21.97 10.19
CA VAL A 110 -3.34 -21.17 9.01
C VAL A 110 -3.02 -19.69 9.23
N PHE A 111 -2.24 -19.12 8.30
CA PHE A 111 -1.90 -17.70 8.28
C PHE A 111 -2.59 -17.01 7.10
N ALA A 112 -3.62 -16.23 7.38
CA ALA A 112 -4.35 -15.46 6.39
C ALA A 112 -3.84 -14.02 6.33
N PHE A 113 -3.60 -13.49 5.14
CA PHE A 113 -3.14 -12.13 4.90
C PHE A 113 -4.14 -11.41 4.01
N GLY A 114 -4.55 -10.20 4.39
CA GLY A 114 -5.48 -9.44 3.56
C GLY A 114 -5.72 -8.01 4.00
N ILE A 115 -6.37 -7.23 3.13
CA ILE A 115 -6.88 -5.91 3.48
C ILE A 115 -8.28 -5.99 4.06
N THR A 116 -8.61 -5.18 5.06
CA THR A 116 -9.91 -5.28 5.74
C THR A 116 -11.05 -4.65 4.95
N THR A 117 -10.80 -3.46 4.37
CA THR A 117 -11.83 -2.67 3.71
C THR A 117 -11.47 -2.29 2.28
N ASP A 118 -12.51 -2.18 1.45
CA ASP A 118 -12.42 -1.63 0.09
C ASP A 118 -12.19 -0.11 0.08
N PHE A 119 -12.10 0.47 -1.11
CA PHE A 119 -11.92 1.92 -1.29
C PHE A 119 -13.08 2.77 -0.75
N ARG A 120 -14.26 2.15 -0.53
CA ARG A 120 -15.47 2.76 0.03
C ARG A 120 -15.56 2.59 1.54
N THR A 121 -14.51 2.09 2.19
CA THR A 121 -14.48 1.80 3.64
C THR A 121 -15.51 0.77 4.09
N LYS A 122 -15.85 -0.17 3.21
CA LYS A 122 -16.69 -1.32 3.55
C LYS A 122 -15.82 -2.56 3.68
N LEU A 123 -16.11 -3.38 4.67
CA LEU A 123 -15.39 -4.65 4.85
C LEU A 123 -15.54 -5.50 3.60
N PHE A 124 -14.47 -6.20 3.24
CA PHE A 124 -14.58 -7.31 2.31
C PHE A 124 -15.29 -8.48 3.00
N PRO A 125 -16.14 -9.24 2.30
CA PRO A 125 -16.83 -10.40 2.88
C PRO A 125 -15.86 -11.43 3.49
N GLY A 126 -14.78 -11.78 2.78
CA GLY A 126 -13.76 -12.70 3.29
C GLY A 126 -13.06 -12.19 4.55
N SER A 127 -12.66 -10.91 4.55
CA SER A 127 -12.05 -10.30 5.73
C SER A 127 -13.00 -10.15 6.91
N GLN A 128 -14.28 -9.83 6.65
CA GLN A 128 -15.29 -9.81 7.68
C GLN A 128 -15.41 -11.20 8.33
N ARG A 129 -15.50 -12.25 7.52
CA ARG A 129 -15.59 -13.62 8.03
C ARG A 129 -14.33 -14.04 8.78
N LEU A 130 -13.14 -13.64 8.31
CA LEU A 130 -11.88 -13.89 9.04
C LEU A 130 -11.86 -13.21 10.41
N MET A 131 -12.40 -12.00 10.53
CA MET A 131 -12.53 -11.34 11.83
C MET A 131 -13.50 -12.07 12.77
N GLU A 132 -14.49 -12.78 12.23
CA GLU A 132 -15.46 -13.56 13.00
C GLU A 132 -14.92 -14.95 13.41
N GLN A 133 -13.95 -15.51 12.68
CA GLN A 133 -13.48 -16.89 12.84
C GLN A 133 -12.06 -17.02 13.36
N ALA A 134 -11.17 -16.06 13.11
CA ALA A 134 -9.76 -16.17 13.49
C ALA A 134 -9.57 -16.17 15.01
N ASP A 135 -8.71 -17.06 15.50
CA ASP A 135 -8.27 -17.08 16.90
C ASP A 135 -7.56 -15.78 17.26
N ARG A 136 -6.81 -15.22 16.29
CA ARG A 136 -6.00 -14.01 16.48
C ARG A 136 -6.08 -13.11 15.25
N ILE A 137 -6.26 -11.82 15.51
CA ILE A 137 -6.22 -10.78 14.48
C ILE A 137 -5.03 -9.87 14.78
N GLU A 138 -4.08 -9.84 13.87
CA GLU A 138 -2.87 -9.03 13.99
C GLU A 138 -2.87 -7.89 12.96
N ALA A 139 -2.64 -6.67 13.42
CA ALA A 139 -2.33 -5.57 12.53
C ALA A 139 -0.83 -5.62 12.18
N LEU A 140 -0.49 -5.51 10.89
CA LEU A 140 0.92 -5.42 10.50
C LEU A 140 1.58 -4.18 11.13
N GLN A 141 2.76 -4.40 11.71
CA GLN A 141 3.51 -3.37 12.45
C GLN A 141 4.17 -2.35 11.53
N VAL A 142 4.41 -2.71 10.27
CA VAL A 142 4.95 -1.78 9.26
C VAL A 142 3.83 -0.86 8.81
N GLU A 143 3.87 0.38 9.27
CA GLU A 143 2.86 1.38 8.96
C GLU A 143 3.02 1.89 7.53
N ALA A 144 2.01 1.67 6.69
CA ALA A 144 1.89 2.42 5.45
C ALA A 144 1.65 3.90 5.79
N LEU A 145 2.25 4.81 5.02
CA LEU A 145 2.17 6.25 5.27
C LEU A 145 1.29 6.94 4.23
N CYS A 146 0.43 7.84 4.70
CA CYS A 146 -0.22 8.81 3.84
C CYS A 146 0.84 9.79 3.33
N TRP A 147 0.59 10.44 2.18
CA TRP A 147 1.46 11.49 1.65
C TRP A 147 1.79 12.62 2.65
N CYS A 148 0.99 12.79 3.71
CA CYS A 148 1.23 13.77 4.77
C CYS A 148 2.10 13.26 5.93
N GLY A 149 2.70 12.07 5.80
CA GLY A 149 3.55 11.43 6.82
C GLY A 149 2.80 10.76 7.97
N ALA A 150 1.48 10.96 8.09
CA ALA A 150 0.67 10.25 9.08
C ALA A 150 0.37 8.82 8.63
N ARG A 151 0.15 7.91 9.60
CA ARG A 151 -0.26 6.53 9.32
C ARG A 151 -1.48 6.46 8.40
N ALA A 152 -1.32 5.75 7.30
CA ALA A 152 -2.40 5.38 6.41
C ALA A 152 -3.23 4.26 7.03
N THR A 153 -4.54 4.39 6.93
CA THR A 153 -5.51 3.45 7.52
C THR A 153 -6.61 3.09 6.53
N HIS A 154 -6.65 3.75 5.36
CA HIS A 154 -7.72 3.64 4.39
C HIS A 154 -7.13 3.44 3.00
N ASN A 155 -7.76 2.57 2.22
CA ASN A 155 -7.47 2.42 0.81
C ASN A 155 -8.34 3.41 0.02
N ALA A 156 -7.78 4.00 -1.03
CA ALA A 156 -8.48 4.92 -1.93
C ALA A 156 -8.23 4.51 -3.37
N ARG A 157 -9.31 4.37 -4.14
CA ARG A 157 -9.23 4.23 -5.59
C ARG A 157 -9.21 5.62 -6.20
N THR A 158 -8.34 5.84 -7.17
CA THR A 158 -8.22 7.11 -7.88
C THR A 158 -8.48 6.92 -9.37
N VAL A 159 -9.06 7.94 -9.99
CA VAL A 159 -9.21 8.05 -11.45
C VAL A 159 -8.62 9.39 -11.84
N SER A 160 -7.56 9.37 -12.65
CA SER A 160 -6.80 10.57 -13.01
C SER A 160 -6.36 11.38 -11.77
N GLY A 161 -5.90 10.67 -10.74
CA GLY A 161 -5.41 11.27 -9.50
C GLY A 161 -6.49 11.80 -8.54
N ARG A 162 -7.79 11.66 -8.85
CA ARG A 162 -8.89 12.04 -7.95
C ARG A 162 -9.55 10.82 -7.33
N MET A 163 -9.82 10.88 -6.03
CA MET A 163 -10.46 9.77 -5.32
C MET A 163 -11.90 9.57 -5.81
N VAL A 164 -12.25 8.31 -6.09
CA VAL A 164 -13.61 7.89 -6.40
C VAL A 164 -14.20 7.06 -5.25
N VAL A 165 -15.51 7.18 -5.05
CA VAL A 165 -16.24 6.50 -3.95
C VAL A 165 -17.41 5.63 -4.46
N GLU A 166 -17.63 5.62 -5.77
CA GLU A 166 -18.67 4.85 -6.44
C GLU A 166 -18.03 3.87 -7.44
N GLY A 167 -18.75 2.79 -7.75
CA GLY A 167 -18.34 1.71 -8.66
C GLY A 167 -18.18 0.35 -7.97
N ALA A 168 -17.92 -0.68 -8.78
CA ALA A 168 -17.73 -2.05 -8.30
C ALA A 168 -16.56 -2.15 -7.31
N GLN A 169 -16.72 -3.03 -6.30
CA GLN A 169 -15.77 -3.24 -5.19
C GLN A 169 -14.43 -3.82 -5.66
N VAL A 170 -14.47 -4.62 -6.72
CA VAL A 170 -13.32 -5.32 -7.28
C VAL A 170 -13.17 -4.88 -8.73
N VAL A 171 -12.10 -4.15 -9.01
CA VAL A 171 -11.54 -4.03 -10.37
C VAL A 171 -10.12 -4.53 -10.23
N VAL A 172 -9.96 -5.86 -10.31
CA VAL A 172 -8.66 -6.46 -10.59
C VAL A 172 -8.59 -6.52 -12.11
N GLY A 173 -8.00 -5.48 -12.69
CA GLY A 173 -7.88 -5.33 -14.14
C GLY A 173 -6.64 -4.50 -14.45
N ASP A 174 -5.61 -5.18 -14.94
CA ASP A 174 -4.46 -4.69 -15.70
C ASP A 174 -3.77 -3.41 -15.24
N MET A 175 -2.68 -3.56 -14.47
CA MET A 175 -1.65 -2.51 -14.38
C MET A 175 -0.64 -2.54 -15.54
N THR A 176 -0.83 -3.40 -16.56
CA THR A 176 0.01 -3.43 -17.78
C THR A 176 -0.79 -3.85 -19.01
N GLY A 177 -1.76 -3.04 -19.44
CA GLY A 177 -2.48 -3.23 -20.69
C GLY A 177 -3.41 -2.04 -20.97
N PRO A 178 -3.59 -1.61 -22.24
CA PRO A 178 -4.48 -0.50 -22.54
C PRO A 178 -5.91 -0.91 -22.21
N ALA A 179 -6.54 -0.11 -21.34
CA ALA A 179 -7.94 -0.15 -20.91
C ALA A 179 -8.86 -1.10 -21.71
N SER A 180 -9.28 -2.20 -21.09
CA SER A 180 -10.35 -3.06 -21.59
C SER A 180 -11.30 -3.47 -20.46
N SER A 181 -12.03 -2.49 -19.92
CA SER A 181 -13.42 -2.71 -19.45
C SER A 181 -14.15 -1.38 -19.28
N GLY A 182 -14.79 -0.94 -20.37
CA GLY A 182 -16.17 -0.44 -20.36
C GLY A 182 -16.52 0.90 -19.74
N ASP A 183 -16.15 1.23 -18.49
CA ASP A 183 -17.00 2.16 -17.71
C ASP A 183 -16.27 3.23 -16.87
N VAL A 184 -14.96 3.44 -17.05
CA VAL A 184 -14.27 4.58 -16.40
C VAL A 184 -13.25 5.22 -17.36
N PRO A 185 -13.51 6.44 -17.88
CA PRO A 185 -12.50 7.18 -18.63
C PRO A 185 -11.43 7.69 -17.67
N GLY A 186 -10.21 7.14 -17.74
CA GLY A 186 -9.02 7.65 -17.04
C GLY A 186 -8.17 6.57 -16.39
N ASP A 187 -6.90 6.89 -16.13
CA ASP A 187 -5.96 6.00 -15.45
C ASP A 187 -6.46 5.68 -14.03
N VAL A 188 -6.81 4.41 -13.80
CA VAL A 188 -7.25 3.91 -12.49
C VAL A 188 -6.02 3.59 -11.64
N GLY A 189 -5.96 4.19 -10.46
CA GLY A 189 -4.89 3.97 -9.49
C GLY A 189 -5.42 3.61 -8.11
N TYR A 190 -4.51 3.20 -7.23
CA TYR A 190 -4.79 2.99 -5.82
C TYR A 190 -3.74 3.71 -4.96
N GLU A 191 -4.19 4.34 -3.89
CA GLU A 191 -3.37 5.06 -2.92
C GLU A 191 -3.85 4.75 -1.50
N VAL A 192 -2.96 4.85 -0.51
CA VAL A 192 -3.28 4.70 0.90
C VAL A 192 -3.28 6.05 1.62
N LEU A 193 -4.33 6.29 2.41
CA LEU A 193 -4.59 7.59 3.04
C LEU A 193 -4.82 7.47 4.54
N CYS A 194 -4.48 8.52 5.28
CA CYS A 194 -4.97 8.67 6.65
C CYS A 194 -6.47 8.98 6.63
N ARG A 195 -7.18 8.67 7.73
CA ARG A 195 -8.64 8.89 7.84
C ARG A 195 -9.05 10.32 7.47
N ARG A 196 -8.26 11.32 7.86
CA ARG A 196 -8.54 12.73 7.58
C ARG A 196 -8.54 13.02 6.08
N HIS A 197 -7.54 12.54 5.35
CA HIS A 197 -7.41 12.79 3.91
C HIS A 197 -8.35 11.94 3.08
N HIS A 198 -8.62 10.70 3.50
CA HIS A 198 -9.65 9.86 2.88
C HIS A 198 -11.04 10.50 2.96
N ARG A 199 -11.47 10.93 4.16
CA ARG A 199 -12.77 11.60 4.35
C ARG A 199 -12.90 12.92 3.59
N ARG A 200 -11.80 13.62 3.36
CA ARG A 200 -11.75 14.87 2.59
C ARG A 200 -11.56 14.64 1.08
N ARG A 201 -11.38 13.37 0.65
CA ARG A 201 -11.06 12.99 -0.73
C ARG A 201 -9.82 13.70 -1.28
N LEU A 202 -8.85 13.94 -0.40
CA LEU A 202 -7.63 14.69 -0.70
C LEU A 202 -6.48 13.72 -0.99
N THR A 203 -6.36 13.34 -2.26
CA THR A 203 -5.27 12.51 -2.78
C THR A 203 -3.96 13.29 -2.83
N ALA A 204 -2.84 12.59 -2.95
CA ALA A 204 -1.53 13.22 -3.14
C ALA A 204 -1.53 14.18 -4.36
N ALA A 205 -2.12 13.74 -5.47
CA ALA A 205 -2.23 14.55 -6.69
C ALA A 205 -3.11 15.79 -6.49
N ALA A 206 -4.27 15.66 -5.83
CA ALA A 206 -5.16 16.79 -5.57
C ALA A 206 -4.61 17.79 -4.55
N ALA A 207 -3.80 17.31 -3.60
CA ALA A 207 -3.09 18.17 -2.66
C ALA A 207 -1.95 18.97 -3.31
N GLY A 208 -1.62 18.68 -4.59
CA GLY A 208 -0.42 19.18 -5.23
C GLY A 208 0.82 18.84 -4.41
N ALA A 209 0.78 17.68 -3.72
CA ALA A 209 1.76 17.32 -2.71
C ALA A 209 3.14 17.34 -3.36
N ALA A 210 3.86 18.44 -3.16
CA ALA A 210 5.29 18.46 -3.09
C ALA A 210 5.63 17.31 -2.15
N THR A 211 6.22 16.26 -2.70
CA THR A 211 6.90 15.22 -1.94
C THR A 211 7.57 15.89 -0.75
N LEU A 212 7.44 15.29 0.43
CA LEU A 212 8.21 15.67 1.62
C LEU A 212 9.69 15.55 1.26
N SER A 213 10.21 16.55 0.55
CA SER A 213 11.61 16.74 0.32
C SER A 213 12.16 17.15 1.68
N PRO A 214 13.21 16.48 2.18
CA PRO A 214 13.80 16.80 3.48
C PRO A 214 14.26 18.27 3.59
N ASP A 215 14.32 19.00 2.48
CA ASP A 215 14.79 20.39 2.41
C ASP A 215 13.70 21.47 2.51
N VAL A 216 12.41 21.12 2.64
CA VAL A 216 11.37 22.15 2.78
C VAL A 216 10.99 22.29 4.25
N LEU A 217 11.57 23.29 4.91
CA LEU A 217 11.18 23.72 6.26
C LEU A 217 9.66 23.97 6.31
N PRO A 218 8.94 23.46 7.33
CA PRO A 218 7.52 23.73 7.47
C PRO A 218 7.34 25.22 7.81
N VAL A 219 6.93 26.01 6.82
CA VAL A 219 6.44 27.37 7.07
C VAL A 219 5.00 27.27 7.54
N ASP A 220 4.81 27.30 8.86
CA ASP A 220 3.52 27.62 9.45
C ASP A 220 3.13 29.03 8.96
N ALA A 221 2.21 29.09 7.99
CA ALA A 221 1.64 30.35 7.54
C ALA A 221 0.80 30.94 8.68
N ALA A 222 1.43 31.77 9.50
CA ALA A 222 0.71 32.62 10.45
C ALA A 222 -0.27 33.52 9.69
N PRO A 223 -1.50 33.73 10.20
CA PRO A 223 -2.45 34.62 9.54
C PRO A 223 -1.91 36.05 9.56
N VAL A 224 -1.73 36.62 8.36
CA VAL A 224 -1.36 38.02 8.17
C VAL A 224 -2.47 38.91 8.76
N PRO A 225 -2.16 39.81 9.71
CA PRO A 225 -3.16 40.73 10.23
C PRO A 225 -3.58 41.72 9.13
N PRO A 226 -4.85 42.16 9.10
CA PRO A 226 -5.34 43.10 8.09
C PRO A 226 -4.61 44.45 8.21
N PRO A 227 -4.42 45.17 7.09
CA PRO A 227 -3.70 46.44 7.09
C PRO A 227 -4.42 47.46 7.96
N ALA A 228 -3.68 48.08 8.89
CA ALA A 228 -4.16 49.15 9.73
C ALA A 228 -4.58 50.35 8.85
N GLY A 229 -5.84 50.73 8.98
CA GLY A 229 -6.38 51.91 8.33
C GLY A 229 -5.94 53.22 9.00
N ASN A 230 -5.67 54.18 8.12
CA ASN A 230 -5.98 55.61 8.22
C ASN A 230 -4.95 56.56 8.84
N GLY A 231 -4.78 57.72 8.19
CA GLY A 231 -4.21 58.92 8.81
C GLY A 231 -3.30 59.73 7.90
N GLY A 232 -3.87 60.60 7.07
CA GLY A 232 -3.10 61.61 6.33
C GLY A 232 -2.46 62.65 7.26
N ARG A 233 -1.27 63.14 6.88
CA ARG A 233 -0.79 64.51 7.09
C ARG A 233 0.50 64.74 6.30
N ALA A 234 0.70 66.02 5.95
CA ALA A 234 1.50 66.53 4.84
C ALA A 234 2.94 66.94 5.19
N ALA A 235 3.73 67.10 4.12
CA ALA A 235 4.85 68.03 3.86
C ALA A 235 5.98 68.20 4.92
N ASN A 236 7.26 68.02 4.54
CA ASN A 236 8.14 69.02 3.90
C ASN A 236 9.64 68.60 3.91
N GLY A 237 10.35 68.84 2.79
CA GLY A 237 11.65 69.56 2.75
C GLY A 237 13.02 68.88 2.94
N GLY A 238 13.89 69.01 1.90
CA GLY A 238 15.37 69.12 1.99
C GLY A 238 16.19 67.89 1.53
N ALA A 239 16.76 67.83 0.32
CA ALA A 239 18.11 68.32 -0.10
C ALA A 239 19.27 67.69 0.72
N SER A 240 20.39 67.13 0.23
CA SER A 240 21.15 67.27 -1.04
C SER A 240 22.40 66.35 -1.02
N GLY A 241 22.94 65.98 -2.19
CA GLY A 241 24.36 65.59 -2.44
C GLY A 241 24.68 64.10 -2.35
N GLY A 242 25.48 63.46 -3.21
CA GLY A 242 26.29 63.86 -4.37
C GLY A 242 27.37 62.78 -4.62
N ALA A 243 27.65 62.43 -5.90
CA ALA A 243 28.89 61.85 -6.46
C ALA A 243 29.42 60.48 -5.92
N THR A 244 30.16 59.58 -6.59
CA THR A 244 30.68 59.33 -7.95
C THR A 244 31.45 57.98 -7.88
N ASN A 245 31.57 57.25 -9.00
CA ASN A 245 32.60 56.24 -9.38
C ASN A 245 32.75 54.97 -8.50
N GLY A 246 32.99 53.76 -8.99
CA GLY A 246 33.49 53.23 -10.27
C GLY A 246 34.40 52.03 -9.93
N GLY A 247 34.37 50.92 -10.68
CA GLY A 247 35.39 49.86 -10.52
C GLY A 247 35.00 48.41 -10.84
N ALA A 248 35.24 48.04 -12.10
CA ALA A 248 35.82 46.78 -12.62
C ALA A 248 35.53 45.39 -11.98
N ALA A 249 35.10 44.47 -12.84
CA ALA A 249 35.17 43.01 -12.70
C ALA A 249 36.62 42.47 -12.87
N PRO A 250 36.93 41.16 -12.68
CA PRO A 250 36.58 40.15 -13.70
C PRO A 250 36.30 38.70 -13.21
N ALA A 251 35.87 37.93 -14.19
CA ALA A 251 35.43 36.53 -14.25
C ALA A 251 36.36 35.45 -13.68
N ARG A 252 35.75 34.31 -13.28
CA ARG A 252 36.36 32.96 -13.31
C ARG A 252 35.32 31.86 -13.61
N THR A 253 35.58 31.13 -14.69
CA THR A 253 35.13 29.76 -15.03
C THR A 253 36.26 29.16 -15.90
N PRO A 254 36.30 27.85 -16.22
CA PRO A 254 35.75 26.65 -15.59
C PRO A 254 36.85 25.57 -15.35
N GLY A 255 36.51 24.45 -14.71
CA GLY A 255 37.40 23.30 -14.57
C GLY A 255 36.65 21.98 -14.71
N THR A 256 36.63 21.44 -15.93
CA THR A 256 36.23 20.07 -16.27
C THR A 256 37.45 19.15 -16.29
N ALA A 257 37.36 17.95 -15.72
CA ALA A 257 38.13 16.79 -16.18
C ALA A 257 37.37 15.47 -15.88
N PRO A 258 37.31 14.53 -16.84
CA PRO A 258 36.58 13.26 -16.74
C PRO A 258 37.52 12.08 -16.42
N LEU A 259 37.00 11.00 -15.85
CA LEU A 259 37.64 9.68 -15.93
C LEU A 259 36.57 8.61 -16.16
N GLY A 260 36.68 7.96 -17.32
CA GLY A 260 35.92 6.76 -17.67
C GLY A 260 36.81 5.52 -17.65
N ARG A 261 36.15 4.40 -17.31
CA ARG A 261 36.37 3.00 -17.76
C ARG A 261 37.62 2.25 -17.25
N PRO A 262 37.67 0.90 -17.30
CA PRO A 262 36.86 -0.01 -18.13
C PRO A 262 36.26 -1.25 -17.45
N SER A 263 35.39 -1.87 -18.26
CA SER A 263 34.86 -3.23 -18.23
C SER A 263 35.91 -4.34 -18.16
N SER A 264 35.57 -5.42 -17.45
CA SER A 264 35.99 -6.81 -17.65
C SER A 264 34.82 -7.69 -17.26
#